data_AF-A0AA97FEN0-F1
#
_entry.id   AF-A0AA97FEN0-F1
#
_cell.length_a   1.000
_cell.length_b   1.000
_cell.length_c   1.000
_cell.angle_alpha   90.00
_cell.angle_beta   90.00
_cell.angle_gamma   90.00
#
_symmetry.space_group_name_H-M   'P 1'
#
loop_
_entity.id
_entity.type
_entity.pdbx_description
1 polymer ?
#
loop_
_entity_poly.entity_id
_entity_poly.type
_entity_poly.pdbx_seq_one_letter_code
_entity_poly.pdbx_strand_id
1 'polypeptide(L)'
;MKRSKSSIIQLNQTEYPETMAIWHETGFIPPAEYANLVEFLHQMNMYEDNHPIDILKGMSGRSGFSANASGCASCIITDREKMYGYAEKCGISRDNKSDSVIAEEICLLIIADYEPEVSGHSFNNKMLYDRLPDRAEIIP
;
A
#
# COMPACT_ATOMS: atom_id res chain seq x y z
N MET A 1 8.05 19.16 49.82
CA MET A 1 8.33 18.47 48.54
C MET A 1 7.26 17.42 48.27
N LYS A 2 6.32 17.69 47.37
CA LYS A 2 5.62 16.66 46.58
C LYS A 2 5.29 17.32 45.24
N ARG A 3 6.17 17.16 44.25
CA ARG A 3 5.90 17.57 42.86
C ARG A 3 4.79 16.65 42.35
N SER A 4 3.59 17.19 42.19
CA SER A 4 2.51 16.54 41.46
C SER A 4 2.98 16.41 40.02
N LYS A 5 3.22 15.19 39.55
CA LYS A 5 3.53 14.92 38.15
C LYS A 5 2.26 15.18 37.36
N SER A 6 2.20 16.35 36.71
CA SER A 6 1.19 16.68 35.72
C SER A 6 1.17 15.56 34.68
N SER A 7 0.07 14.81 34.66
CA SER A 7 -0.25 13.84 33.62
C SER A 7 -0.43 14.60 32.31
N ILE A 8 0.65 14.75 31.55
CA ILE A 8 0.58 15.02 30.13
C ILE A 8 0.18 13.70 29.49
N ILE A 9 -1.12 13.42 29.43
CA ILE A 9 -1.62 12.44 28.46
C ILE A 9 -1.69 13.25 27.15
N GLN A 10 -0.68 12.99 26.34
CA GLN A 10 -0.38 13.65 25.08
C GLN A 10 -1.61 13.62 24.16
N LEU A 11 -1.92 14.78 23.60
CA LEU A 11 -3.04 15.04 22.72
C LEU A 11 -3.03 14.11 21.49
N ASN A 12 -4.16 13.45 21.26
CA ASN A 12 -4.87 13.38 19.98
C ASN A 12 -4.09 13.96 18.77
N GLN A 13 -3.37 13.12 18.03
CA GLN A 13 -3.01 13.43 16.64
C GLN A 13 -3.72 12.40 15.77
N THR A 14 -4.62 12.89 14.93
CA THR A 14 -5.08 12.13 13.75
C THR A 14 -3.88 12.07 12.82
N GLU A 15 -2.91 11.23 13.15
CA GLU A 15 -1.71 11.05 12.36
C GLU A 15 -2.14 10.43 11.04
N TYR A 16 -1.92 11.18 9.97
CA TYR A 16 -2.05 10.62 8.63
C TYR A 16 -1.12 9.41 8.51
N PRO A 17 -1.53 8.35 7.78
CA PRO A 17 -0.65 7.22 7.49
C PRO A 17 0.70 7.72 6.97
N GLU A 18 1.81 7.22 7.50
CA GLU A 18 3.16 7.66 7.10
C GLU A 18 3.39 7.36 5.62
N THR A 19 2.79 6.27 5.14
CA THR A 19 2.85 5.84 3.74
C THR A 19 1.99 6.67 2.79
N MET A 20 1.25 7.68 3.28
CA MET A 20 0.42 8.56 2.42
C MET A 20 1.24 9.29 1.35
N ALA A 21 2.49 9.64 1.66
CA ALA A 21 3.39 10.29 0.71
C ALA A 21 3.64 9.42 -0.54
N ILE A 22 3.74 8.10 -0.38
CA ILE A 22 3.95 7.14 -1.48
C ILE A 22 2.82 7.29 -2.51
N TRP A 23 1.57 7.31 -2.05
CA TRP A 23 0.40 7.42 -2.92
C TRP A 23 0.28 8.79 -3.62
N HIS A 24 0.70 9.86 -2.94
CA HIS A 24 0.77 11.18 -3.57
C HIS A 24 1.85 11.26 -4.64
N GLU A 25 2.99 10.59 -4.45
CA GLU A 25 4.09 10.53 -5.42
C GLU A 25 3.75 9.67 -6.64
N THR A 26 3.01 8.57 -6.44
CA THR A 26 2.55 7.70 -7.53
C THR A 26 1.39 8.28 -8.32
N GLY A 27 0.73 9.34 -7.85
CA GLY A 27 -0.35 10.01 -8.59
C GLY A 27 -1.70 9.27 -8.53
N PHE A 28 -1.91 8.43 -7.53
CA PHE A 28 -3.22 7.82 -7.28
C PHE A 28 -3.40 7.41 -5.82
N ILE A 29 -4.65 7.26 -5.38
CA ILE A 29 -5.00 6.75 -4.06
C ILE A 29 -5.52 5.31 -4.24
N PRO A 30 -4.88 4.31 -3.63
CA PRO A 30 -5.32 2.93 -3.78
C PRO A 30 -6.57 2.62 -2.94
N PRO A 31 -7.23 1.48 -3.19
CA PRO A 31 -8.19 0.90 -2.24
C PRO A 31 -7.62 0.80 -0.83
N ALA A 32 -8.50 0.89 0.17
CA ALA A 32 -8.12 0.93 1.58
C ALA A 32 -7.34 -0.33 2.00
N GLU A 33 -7.63 -1.48 1.40
CA GLU A 33 -6.96 -2.74 1.66
C GLU A 33 -5.45 -2.66 1.34
N TYR A 34 -5.11 -2.10 0.17
CA TYR A 34 -3.72 -1.92 -0.24
C TYR A 34 -3.02 -0.85 0.61
N ALA A 35 -3.68 0.29 0.85
CA ALA A 35 -3.12 1.35 1.69
C ALA A 35 -2.81 0.85 3.12
N ASN A 36 -3.77 0.14 3.72
CA ASN A 36 -3.62 -0.39 5.08
C ASN A 36 -2.56 -1.50 5.13
N LEU A 37 -2.45 -2.35 4.11
CA LEU A 37 -1.41 -3.36 4.08
C LEU A 37 -0.02 -2.73 4.01
N VAL A 38 0.20 -1.74 3.15
CA VAL A 38 1.49 -1.06 3.01
C VAL A 38 1.86 -0.30 4.29
N GLU A 39 0.90 0.38 4.93
CA GLU A 39 1.14 1.02 6.24
C GLU A 39 1.51 -0.02 7.31
N PHE A 40 0.81 -1.15 7.36
CA PHE A 40 1.12 -2.22 8.32
C PHE A 40 2.54 -2.76 8.11
N LEU A 41 2.92 -3.03 6.86
CA LEU A 41 4.24 -3.51 6.48
C LEU A 41 5.34 -2.48 6.81
N HIS A 42 5.07 -1.20 6.57
CA HIS A 42 5.96 -0.10 6.93
C HIS A 42 6.23 -0.07 8.45
N GLN A 43 5.18 -0.13 9.26
CA GLN A 43 5.30 -0.15 10.71
C GLN A 43 6.02 -1.42 11.21
N MET A 44 5.76 -2.59 10.60
CA MET A 44 6.48 -3.83 10.91
C MET A 44 7.99 -3.71 10.63
N ASN A 45 8.37 -3.04 9.55
CA ASN A 45 9.78 -2.87 9.16
C ASN A 45 10.51 -1.80 10.00
N MET A 46 9.81 -0.78 10.48
CA MET A 46 10.41 0.31 11.27
C MET A 46 10.66 -0.06 12.74
N TYR A 47 9.91 -1.00 13.30
CA TYR A 47 9.98 -1.32 14.72
C TYR A 47 10.25 -2.81 14.95
N GLU A 48 11.52 -3.17 15.04
CA GLU A 48 12.00 -4.56 15.20
C GLU A 48 11.39 -5.30 16.41
N ASP A 49 10.97 -4.58 17.46
CA ASP A 49 10.39 -5.14 18.68
C ASP A 49 8.85 -5.12 18.73
N ASN A 50 8.18 -4.56 17.71
CA ASN A 50 6.73 -4.43 17.75
C ASN A 50 6.05 -5.77 17.42
N HIS A 51 5.20 -6.23 18.34
CA HIS A 51 4.38 -7.40 18.07
C HIS A 51 3.31 -7.05 17.01
N PRO A 52 3.11 -7.87 15.96
CA PRO A 52 2.15 -7.59 14.88
C PRO A 52 0.74 -7.20 15.36
N ILE A 53 0.31 -7.83 16.46
CA ILE A 53 -1.00 -7.57 17.08
C ILE A 53 -1.13 -6.14 17.61
N ASP A 54 -0.05 -5.57 18.16
CA ASP A 54 -0.09 -4.23 18.75
C ASP A 54 -0.14 -3.15 17.65
N ILE A 55 0.52 -3.39 16.52
CA ILE A 55 0.41 -2.55 15.32
C ILE A 55 -1.03 -2.61 14.77
N LEU A 56 -1.61 -3.81 14.60
CA LEU A 56 -2.99 -3.97 14.12
C LEU A 56 -4.03 -3.25 15.01
N LYS A 57 -3.84 -3.31 16.33
CA LYS A 57 -4.68 -2.58 17.29
C LYS A 57 -4.54 -1.06 17.14
N GLY A 58 -3.32 -0.56 16.92
CA GLY A 58 -3.07 0.86 16.66
C GLY A 58 -3.70 1.34 15.35
N MET A 59 -3.68 0.51 14.31
CA MET A 59 -4.24 0.84 12.99
C MET A 59 -5.77 0.87 12.97
N SER A 60 -6.43 0.06 13.79
CA SER A 60 -7.89 0.03 13.90
C SER A 60 -8.51 1.39 14.29
N GLY A 61 -7.72 2.30 14.89
CA GLY A 61 -8.12 3.67 15.22
C GLY A 61 -7.56 4.77 14.29
N ARG A 62 -6.62 4.45 13.39
CA ARG A 62 -5.91 5.41 12.51
C ARG A 62 -6.44 5.47 11.07
N SER A 63 -7.48 4.70 10.75
CA SER A 63 -7.95 4.57 9.37
C SER A 63 -8.52 5.89 8.82
N GLY A 64 -7.66 6.67 8.16
CA GLY A 64 -8.06 7.77 7.28
C GLY A 64 -8.73 7.29 5.98
N PHE A 65 -8.67 5.97 5.71
CA PHE A 65 -9.31 5.30 4.59
C PHE A 65 -10.56 4.57 5.10
N SER A 66 -11.67 5.31 5.21
CA SER A 66 -12.95 4.80 5.69
C SER A 66 -13.33 3.48 4.99
N ALA A 67 -13.49 2.41 5.78
CA ALA A 67 -14.02 1.12 5.34
C ALA A 67 -15.51 1.18 4.94
N ASN A 68 -16.12 2.38 4.91
CA ASN A 68 -17.53 2.57 4.61
C ASN A 68 -17.81 2.85 3.12
N ALA A 69 -16.81 2.69 2.24
CA ALA A 69 -17.05 2.63 0.80
C ALA A 69 -17.43 1.19 0.42
N SER A 70 -18.72 0.86 0.58
CA SER A 70 -19.32 -0.26 -0.12
C SER A 70 -18.97 -0.17 -1.61
N GLY A 71 -18.06 -1.02 -2.09
CA GLY A 71 -17.92 -1.36 -3.49
C GLY A 71 -17.03 -0.48 -4.40
N CYS A 72 -16.23 0.46 -3.90
CA CYS A 72 -15.25 1.14 -4.77
C CYS A 72 -13.90 0.40 -4.72
N ALA A 73 -13.85 -0.79 -5.31
CA ALA A 73 -12.65 -1.65 -5.38
C ALA A 73 -11.57 -1.11 -6.35
N SER A 74 -11.63 0.17 -6.74
CA SER A 74 -10.80 0.75 -7.79
C SER A 74 -10.00 1.93 -7.27
N CYS A 75 -8.73 1.99 -7.69
CA CYS A 75 -7.83 3.12 -7.46
C CYS A 75 -8.45 4.45 -7.93
N ILE A 76 -8.26 5.52 -7.14
CA ILE A 76 -8.62 6.89 -7.50
C ILE A 76 -7.40 7.55 -8.12
N ILE A 77 -7.38 7.73 -9.43
CA ILE A 77 -6.26 8.38 -10.14
C ILE A 77 -6.34 9.89 -9.92
N THR A 78 -5.32 10.45 -9.26
CA THR A 78 -5.25 11.89 -8.97
C THR A 78 -4.39 12.63 -9.99
N ASP A 79 -3.38 11.96 -10.54
CA ASP A 79 -2.48 12.45 -11.58
C ASP A 79 -2.03 11.28 -12.45
N ARG A 80 -2.68 11.15 -13.62
CA ARG A 80 -2.42 10.04 -14.55
C ARG A 80 -1.01 10.07 -15.13
N GLU A 81 -0.43 11.25 -15.36
CA GLU A 81 0.92 11.37 -15.90
C GLU A 81 1.96 10.92 -14.88
N LYS A 82 1.78 11.27 -13.61
CA LYS A 82 2.62 10.74 -12.52
C LYS A 82 2.49 9.23 -12.39
N MET A 83 1.28 8.69 -12.43
CA MET A 83 1.05 7.24 -12.37
C MET A 83 1.78 6.51 -13.49
N TYR A 84 1.67 6.99 -14.74
CA TYR A 84 2.40 6.40 -15.85
C TYR A 84 3.90 6.61 -15.77
N GLY A 85 4.37 7.78 -15.30
CA GLY A 85 5.79 8.03 -15.10
C GLY A 85 6.38 7.13 -14.01
N TYR A 86 5.62 6.81 -12.96
CA TYR A 86 6.00 5.83 -11.95
C TYR A 86 6.01 4.41 -12.54
N ALA A 87 4.95 4.02 -13.26
CA ALA A 87 4.87 2.73 -13.95
C ALA A 87 6.07 2.48 -14.87
N GLU A 88 6.45 3.48 -15.67
CA GLU A 88 7.61 3.41 -16.57
C GLU A 88 8.93 3.20 -15.80
N LYS A 89 9.15 3.95 -14.71
CA LYS A 89 10.32 3.79 -13.83
C LYS A 89 10.42 2.38 -13.25
N CYS A 90 9.28 1.75 -12.97
CA CYS A 90 9.18 0.40 -12.45
C CYS A 90 9.20 -0.69 -13.54
N GLY A 91 9.25 -0.31 -14.83
CA GLY A 91 9.21 -1.26 -15.95
C GLY A 91 7.83 -1.88 -16.21
N ILE A 92 6.76 -1.25 -15.72
CA ILE A 92 5.37 -1.67 -15.98
C ILE A 92 4.95 -1.18 -17.37
N SER A 93 4.67 -2.12 -18.27
CA SER A 93 4.15 -1.78 -19.61
C SER A 93 2.73 -1.24 -19.53
N ARG A 94 2.47 -0.21 -20.35
CA ARG A 94 1.15 0.43 -20.50
C ARG A 94 0.29 -0.21 -21.60
N ASP A 95 0.89 -1.01 -22.48
CA ASP A 95 0.23 -1.47 -23.70
C ASP A 95 -0.97 -2.37 -23.37
N ASN A 96 -2.13 -2.03 -23.95
CA ASN A 96 -3.39 -2.74 -23.78
C ASN A 96 -3.89 -2.87 -22.32
N LYS A 97 -3.38 -2.07 -21.39
CA LYS A 97 -3.83 -2.06 -20.00
C LYS A 97 -4.70 -0.84 -19.70
N SER A 98 -5.73 -1.04 -18.89
CA SER A 98 -6.49 0.06 -18.33
C SER A 98 -5.72 0.72 -17.18
N ASP A 99 -6.05 1.97 -16.87
CA ASP A 99 -5.42 2.68 -15.75
C ASP A 99 -5.55 1.92 -14.43
N SER A 100 -6.70 1.27 -14.21
CA SER A 100 -6.96 0.48 -13.01
C SER A 100 -5.98 -0.67 -12.87
N VAL A 101 -5.68 -1.37 -13.98
CA VAL A 101 -4.72 -2.48 -14.00
C VAL A 101 -3.31 -1.95 -13.72
N ILE A 102 -2.92 -0.83 -14.33
CA ILE A 102 -1.61 -0.23 -14.09
C ILE A 102 -1.46 0.21 -12.63
N ALA A 103 -2.49 0.85 -12.06
CA ALA A 103 -2.49 1.27 -10.66
C ALA A 103 -2.43 0.07 -9.69
N GLU A 104 -3.14 -1.02 -10.01
CA GLU A 104 -3.07 -2.26 -9.23
C GLU A 104 -1.67 -2.89 -9.30
N GLU A 105 -1.03 -2.94 -10.47
CA GLU A 105 0.34 -3.43 -10.60
C GLU A 105 1.33 -2.58 -9.78
N ILE A 106 1.14 -1.25 -9.74
CA ILE A 106 1.94 -0.37 -8.89
C ILE A 106 1.72 -0.70 -7.40
N CYS A 107 0.48 -0.93 -6.94
CA CYS A 107 0.20 -1.35 -5.57
C CYS A 107 0.95 -2.63 -5.19
N LEU A 108 0.88 -3.65 -6.06
CA LEU A 108 1.52 -4.94 -5.83
C LEU A 108 3.04 -4.82 -5.78
N LEU A 109 3.62 -3.97 -6.64
CA LEU A 109 5.05 -3.72 -6.64
C LEU A 109 5.51 -3.03 -5.34
N ILE A 110 4.77 -2.02 -4.88
CA ILE A 110 5.06 -1.34 -3.60
C ILE A 110 4.96 -2.33 -2.43
N ILE A 111 4.00 -3.26 -2.43
CA ILE A 111 3.90 -4.29 -1.40
C ILE A 111 5.12 -5.22 -1.44
N ALA A 112 5.56 -5.62 -2.63
CA ALA A 112 6.72 -6.48 -2.80
C ALA A 112 8.02 -5.84 -2.28
N ASP A 113 8.15 -4.50 -2.33
CA ASP A 113 9.30 -3.78 -1.75
C ASP A 113 9.42 -3.93 -0.23
N TYR A 114 8.35 -4.34 0.46
CA TYR A 114 8.36 -4.65 1.89
C TYR A 114 8.57 -6.13 2.21
N GLU A 115 8.61 -7.03 1.21
CA GLU A 115 8.96 -8.43 1.48
C GLU A 115 10.46 -8.54 1.76
N PRO A 116 10.89 -9.19 2.87
CA PRO A 116 12.30 -9.43 3.12
C PRO A 116 12.85 -10.28 1.99
N GLU A 117 13.92 -9.82 1.31
CA GLU A 117 14.60 -10.60 0.28
C GLU A 117 14.92 -11.99 0.84
N VAL A 118 14.13 -12.99 0.44
CA VAL A 118 14.42 -14.39 0.75
C VAL A 118 15.59 -14.79 -0.13
N SER A 119 16.80 -14.40 0.28
CA SER A 119 18.10 -14.85 -0.25
C SER A 119 18.21 -14.85 -1.78
N GLY A 120 18.69 -13.74 -2.35
CA GLY A 120 19.56 -13.77 -3.53
C GLY A 120 18.93 -14.14 -4.87
N HIS A 121 17.63 -13.99 -5.06
CA HIS A 121 17.03 -13.88 -6.39
C HIS A 121 16.27 -12.58 -6.46
N SER A 122 16.94 -11.57 -7.04
CA SER A 122 16.29 -10.36 -7.52
C SER A 122 15.04 -10.78 -8.31
N PHE A 123 13.85 -10.44 -7.79
CA PHE A 123 12.59 -10.77 -8.44
C PHE A 123 12.56 -10.05 -9.79
N ASN A 124 12.99 -10.75 -10.83
CA ASN A 124 12.71 -10.34 -12.19
C ASN A 124 11.18 -10.39 -12.34
N ASN A 125 10.55 -9.21 -12.29
CA ASN A 125 9.11 -8.98 -12.48
C ASN A 125 8.52 -9.60 -13.76
N LYS A 126 9.36 -10.16 -14.63
CA LYS A 126 8.96 -10.96 -15.79
C LYS A 126 8.30 -12.30 -15.42
N MET A 127 8.61 -12.90 -14.27
CA MET A 127 8.13 -14.25 -13.92
C MET A 127 6.72 -14.30 -13.30
N LEU A 128 6.19 -13.17 -12.78
CA LEU A 128 4.87 -13.17 -12.15
C LEU A 128 3.72 -13.16 -13.20
N TYR A 129 3.97 -12.59 -14.38
CA TYR A 129 2.97 -12.50 -15.45
C TYR A 129 2.88 -13.75 -16.34
N ASP A 130 3.84 -14.67 -16.28
CA ASP A 130 3.82 -15.93 -17.06
C ASP A 130 2.95 -17.04 -16.40
N ARG A 131 2.34 -16.80 -15.24
CA ARG A 131 1.55 -17.81 -14.49
C ARG A 131 0.07 -17.47 -14.28
N LEU A 132 -0.45 -16.42 -14.88
CA LEU A 132 -1.90 -16.24 -14.93
C LEU A 132 -2.44 -17.09 -16.08
N PRO A 133 -3.26 -18.13 -15.84
CA PRO A 133 -3.90 -18.85 -16.92
C PRO A 133 -4.78 -17.87 -17.70
N ASP A 134 -4.60 -17.88 -19.02
CA ASP A 134 -5.34 -17.09 -19.98
C ASP A 134 -6.84 -17.22 -19.67
N ARG A 135 -7.47 -16.12 -19.27
CA ARG A 135 -8.86 -16.09 -18.80
C ARG A 135 -9.83 -16.14 -19.99
N ALA A 136 -9.54 -17.00 -20.96
CA ALA A 136 -10.24 -17.16 -22.21
C ALA A 136 -10.65 -18.62 -22.42
N GLU A 137 -11.37 -19.22 -21.47
CA GLU A 137 -12.14 -20.44 -21.72
C GLU A 137 -13.30 -20.55 -20.72
N ILE A 138 -14.28 -19.67 -20.87
CA ILE A 138 -15.66 -19.95 -20.44
C ILE A 138 -16.57 -19.57 -21.61
N ILE A 139 -16.77 -20.52 -22.52
CA ILE A 139 -17.88 -20.51 -23.47
C ILE A 139 -18.87 -21.57 -22.96
N PRO A 140 -20.19 -21.27 -22.86
CA PRO A 140 -21.19 -22.26 -22.48
C PRO A 140 -21.33 -23.40 -23.49
#